data_AF-A0AAU9W1W2-F1
#
_entry.id   AF-A0AAU9W1W2-F1
#
_cell.length_a   1.000
_cell.length_b   1.000
_cell.length_c   1.000
_cell.angle_alpha   90.00
_cell.angle_beta   90.00
_cell.angle_gamma   90.00
#
_symmetry.space_group_name_H-M   'P 1'
#
loop_
_entity.id
_entity.type
_entity.pdbx_description
1 polymer ?
#
loop_
_entity_poly.entity_id
_entity_poly.type
_entity_poly.pdbx_seq_one_letter_code
_entity_poly.pdbx_strand_id
1 'polypeptide(L)'
;MVSFDVESLFTNVPIDAAIADLLTFVLRSTYFNPVSAVIANLYKESFAEQAMTTSFYEPRIWKRYMDDTFTILDRENVDDFLQYLNNQQPSIRFTMETEKDNKLAFLDTAVLREPDGPLTTSVYRKPTHTDQYLAYD
;
A
#
# COMPACT_ATOMS: atom_id res chain seq x y z
N MET A 1 6.78 -7.03 10.92
CA MET A 1 6.36 -5.91 10.08
C MET A 1 6.28 -6.44 8.68
N VAL A 2 5.31 -5.97 7.92
CA VAL A 2 5.15 -6.35 6.51
C VAL A 2 4.71 -5.10 5.77
N SER A 3 5.27 -4.89 4.59
CA SER A 3 4.75 -3.91 3.63
C SER A 3 3.94 -4.63 2.57
N PHE A 4 2.85 -4.00 2.12
CA PHE A 4 2.07 -4.45 0.98
C PHE A 4 2.12 -3.40 -0.10
N ASP A 5 2.23 -3.82 -1.35
CA ASP A 5 2.20 -2.96 -2.54
C ASP A 5 1.23 -3.54 -3.58
N VAL A 6 0.62 -2.68 -4.39
CA VAL A 6 -0.31 -3.08 -5.45
C VAL A 6 0.44 -3.20 -6.78
N GLU A 7 0.36 -4.37 -7.42
CA GLU A 7 0.92 -4.56 -8.76
C GLU A 7 0.18 -3.68 -9.77
N SER A 8 0.86 -2.65 -10.28
CA SER A 8 0.46 -1.81 -11.42
C SER A 8 -0.97 -1.22 -11.34
N LEU A 9 -1.08 -0.06 -10.69
CA LEU A 9 -2.36 0.54 -10.31
C LEU A 9 -3.19 1.12 -11.45
N PHE A 10 -2.56 1.58 -12.53
CA PHE A 10 -3.28 2.25 -13.62
C PHE A 10 -3.94 1.29 -14.60
N THR A 11 -3.61 0.00 -14.56
CA THR A 11 -4.19 -1.03 -15.44
C THR A 11 -5.21 -1.93 -14.74
N ASN A 12 -5.20 -1.93 -13.40
CA ASN A 12 -5.80 -3.00 -12.59
C ASN A 12 -6.99 -2.55 -11.73
N VAL A 13 -7.26 -1.25 -11.64
CA VAL A 13 -8.49 -0.74 -11.03
C VAL A 13 -9.67 -1.07 -11.94
N PRO A 14 -10.72 -1.76 -11.45
CA PRO A 14 -11.88 -2.07 -12.27
C PRO A 14 -12.60 -0.79 -12.67
N ILE A 15 -12.63 -0.51 -13.98
CA ILE A 15 -13.17 0.72 -14.54
C ILE A 15 -14.64 0.92 -14.13
N ASP A 16 -15.47 -0.14 -14.09
CA ASP A 16 -16.88 -0.04 -13.72
C ASP A 16 -17.09 0.36 -12.25
N ALA A 17 -16.25 -0.17 -11.34
CA ALA A 17 -16.31 0.17 -9.93
C ALA A 17 -15.78 1.60 -9.68
N ALA A 18 -14.68 1.96 -10.36
CA ALA A 18 -14.18 3.32 -10.35
C ALA A 18 -15.18 4.32 -10.97
N ILE A 19 -15.96 3.91 -11.98
CA ILE A 19 -17.03 4.71 -12.56
C ILE A 19 -18.18 4.88 -11.56
N ALA A 20 -18.53 3.87 -10.76
CA ALA A 20 -19.55 4.01 -9.72
C ALA A 20 -19.11 5.01 -8.63
N ASP A 21 -17.85 4.93 -8.20
CA ASP A 21 -17.25 5.91 -7.28
C ASP A 21 -17.17 7.30 -7.93
N LEU A 22 -16.81 7.35 -9.21
CA LEU A 22 -16.80 8.58 -10.01
C LEU A 22 -18.20 9.18 -10.12
N LEU A 23 -19.24 8.41 -10.37
CA LEU A 23 -20.62 8.91 -10.44
C LEU A 23 -21.05 9.44 -9.07
N THR A 24 -20.70 8.75 -7.99
CA THR A 24 -20.94 9.20 -6.62
C THR A 24 -20.21 10.53 -6.31
N PHE A 25 -19.00 10.70 -6.84
CA PHE A 25 -18.15 11.89 -6.65
C PHE A 25 -18.49 13.06 -7.60
N VAL A 26 -18.78 12.79 -8.87
CA VAL A 26 -19.11 13.77 -9.92
C VAL A 26 -20.52 14.33 -9.76
N LEU A 27 -21.46 13.54 -9.22
CA LEU A 27 -22.73 14.09 -8.72
C LEU A 27 -22.52 15.15 -7.62
N ARG A 28 -21.29 15.28 -7.09
CA ARG A 28 -20.91 16.31 -6.11
C ARG A 28 -19.89 17.34 -6.60
N SER A 29 -19.22 17.19 -7.74
CA SER A 29 -18.30 18.22 -8.27
C SER A 29 -17.91 18.02 -9.74
N THR A 30 -17.80 19.14 -10.48
CA THR A 30 -17.63 19.24 -11.94
C THR A 30 -16.18 19.10 -12.47
N TYR A 31 -16.05 18.27 -13.52
CA TYR A 31 -15.06 18.26 -14.64
C TYR A 31 -13.60 17.76 -14.46
N PHE A 32 -13.06 17.25 -15.59
CA PHE A 32 -12.17 16.09 -15.76
C PHE A 32 -10.66 16.41 -15.95
N ASN A 33 -9.82 15.41 -15.66
CA ASN A 33 -8.38 15.19 -16.01
C ASN A 33 -7.24 15.47 -14.99
N PRO A 34 -7.53 15.79 -13.73
CA PRO A 34 -6.83 15.24 -12.55
C PRO A 34 -7.70 14.23 -11.78
N VAL A 35 -8.94 14.05 -12.25
CA VAL A 35 -9.99 13.26 -11.60
C VAL A 35 -9.65 11.77 -11.58
N SER A 36 -9.00 11.21 -12.60
CA SER A 36 -8.63 9.78 -12.63
C SER A 36 -7.75 9.35 -11.45
N ALA A 37 -6.72 10.14 -11.14
CA ALA A 37 -5.84 9.90 -9.99
C ALA A 37 -6.59 10.06 -8.65
N VAL A 38 -7.50 11.05 -8.57
CA VAL A 38 -8.34 11.26 -7.39
C VAL A 38 -9.31 10.09 -7.18
N ILE A 39 -9.98 9.62 -8.24
CA ILE A 39 -10.88 8.45 -8.19
C ILE A 39 -10.11 7.21 -7.78
N ALA A 40 -8.95 6.95 -8.40
CA ALA A 40 -8.14 5.80 -8.04
C ALA A 40 -7.77 5.83 -6.55
N ASN A 41 -7.44 7.00 -6.01
CA ASN A 41 -7.15 7.14 -4.59
C ASN A 41 -8.38 6.98 -3.68
N LEU A 42 -9.56 7.44 -4.11
CA LEU A 42 -10.82 7.27 -3.38
C LEU A 42 -11.25 5.80 -3.35
N TYR A 43 -11.22 5.13 -4.50
CA TYR A 43 -11.51 3.71 -4.61
C TYR A 43 -10.57 2.90 -3.70
N LYS A 44 -9.28 3.23 -3.67
CA LYS A 44 -8.31 2.58 -2.75
C LYS A 44 -8.67 2.78 -1.29
N GLU A 45 -9.10 3.98 -0.90
CA GLU A 45 -9.52 4.25 0.47
C GLU A 45 -10.74 3.40 0.82
N SER A 46 -11.76 3.41 -0.03
CA SER A 46 -12.98 2.60 0.18
C SER A 46 -12.68 1.10 0.20
N PHE A 47 -11.84 0.62 -0.72
CA PHE A 47 -11.39 -0.77 -0.75
C PHE A 47 -10.65 -1.14 0.54
N ALA A 48 -9.71 -0.30 0.99
CA ALA A 48 -8.96 -0.55 2.22
C ALA A 48 -9.87 -0.55 3.44
N GLU A 49 -10.82 0.39 3.56
CA GLU A 49 -11.81 0.41 4.64
C GLU A 49 -12.67 -0.85 4.65
N GLN A 50 -13.15 -1.28 3.48
CA GLN A 50 -13.95 -2.49 3.36
C GLN A 50 -13.15 -3.75 3.72
N ALA A 51 -11.90 -3.84 3.23
CA ALA A 51 -11.00 -4.94 3.55
C ALA A 51 -10.68 -4.98 5.05
N MET A 52 -10.50 -3.84 5.71
CA MET A 52 -10.25 -3.84 7.16
C MET A 52 -11.51 -4.16 7.97
N THR A 53 -12.69 -3.75 7.50
CA THR A 53 -13.97 -4.00 8.21
C THR A 53 -14.43 -5.46 8.10
N THR A 54 -14.07 -6.14 7.01
CA THR A 54 -14.49 -7.52 6.74
C THR A 54 -13.41 -8.57 7.02
N SER A 55 -12.20 -8.14 7.37
CA SER A 55 -11.09 -9.02 7.71
C SER A 55 -11.31 -9.69 9.06
N PHE A 56 -11.06 -10.99 9.13
CA PHE A 56 -10.90 -11.73 10.39
C PHE A 56 -9.52 -11.51 11.03
N TYR A 57 -8.56 -11.03 10.24
CA TYR A 57 -7.24 -10.64 10.71
C TYR A 57 -7.31 -9.22 11.25
N GLU A 58 -6.78 -9.00 12.45
CA GLU A 58 -6.74 -7.69 13.11
C GLU A 58 -5.29 -7.19 13.18
N PRO A 59 -4.81 -6.46 12.15
CA PRO A 59 -3.51 -5.80 12.24
C PRO A 59 -3.47 -4.82 13.41
N ARG A 60 -2.38 -4.86 14.18
CA ARG A 60 -2.11 -3.87 15.24
C ARG A 60 -1.89 -2.48 14.66
N ILE A 61 -1.30 -2.42 13.47
CA ILE A 61 -1.09 -1.19 12.70
C ILE A 61 -1.40 -1.48 11.24
N TRP A 62 -2.15 -0.58 10.60
CA TRP A 62 -2.35 -0.48 9.17
C TRP A 62 -2.22 0.99 8.76
N LYS A 63 -1.18 1.34 8.00
CA LYS A 63 -0.91 2.71 7.55
C LYS A 63 -0.60 2.71 6.06
N ARG A 64 -1.35 3.47 5.28
CA ARG A 64 -1.21 3.56 3.82
C ARG A 64 -0.49 4.86 3.43
N TYR A 65 0.41 4.78 2.46
CA TYR A 65 0.97 5.90 1.72
C TYR A 65 0.81 5.63 0.22
N MET A 66 -0.14 6.31 -0.42
CA MET A 66 -0.58 5.99 -1.79
C MET A 66 -0.90 4.49 -1.95
N ASP A 67 0.04 3.71 -2.47
CA ASP A 67 -0.15 2.31 -2.85
C ASP A 67 0.59 1.36 -1.92
N ASP A 68 1.61 1.89 -1.23
CA ASP A 68 2.34 1.18 -0.20
C ASP A 68 1.57 1.20 1.11
N THR A 69 1.53 0.06 1.79
CA THR A 69 0.98 -0.06 3.13
C THR A 69 2.01 -0.62 4.09
N PHE A 70 2.15 0.00 5.26
CA PHE A 70 2.92 -0.52 6.38
C PHE A 70 1.98 -1.17 7.40
N THR A 71 2.23 -2.45 7.69
CA THR A 71 1.35 -3.26 8.53
C THR A 71 2.13 -4.00 9.62
N ILE A 72 1.58 -4.00 10.84
CA ILE A 72 2.03 -4.86 11.94
C ILE A 72 0.96 -5.91 12.19
N LEU A 73 1.28 -7.15 11.87
CA LEU A 73 0.44 -8.32 12.03
C LEU A 73 1.29 -9.48 12.59
N ASP A 74 0.64 -10.43 13.26
CA ASP A 74 1.29 -11.66 13.73
C ASP A 74 1.78 -12.49 12.53
N ARG A 75 3.01 -13.03 12.63
CA ARG A 75 3.72 -13.62 11.48
C ARG A 75 2.95 -14.78 10.85
N GLU A 76 2.25 -15.57 11.67
CA GLU A 76 1.42 -16.69 11.23
C GLU A 76 0.25 -16.29 10.33
N ASN A 77 -0.21 -15.04 10.42
CA ASN A 77 -1.37 -14.53 9.68
C ASN A 77 -0.98 -13.77 8.41
N VAL A 78 0.31 -13.52 8.17
CA VAL A 78 0.76 -12.60 7.11
C VAL A 78 0.44 -13.15 5.71
N ASP A 79 0.72 -14.43 5.46
CA ASP A 79 0.46 -15.06 4.16
C ASP A 79 -1.05 -15.17 3.89
N ASP A 80 -1.84 -15.58 4.89
CA ASP A 80 -3.28 -15.69 4.72
C ASP A 80 -3.94 -14.32 4.55
N PHE A 81 -3.41 -13.29 5.22
CA PHE A 81 -3.89 -11.92 5.05
C PHE A 81 -3.57 -11.38 3.64
N LEU A 82 -2.39 -11.70 3.09
CA LEU A 82 -2.08 -11.41 1.68
C LEU A 82 -3.08 -12.09 0.75
N GLN A 83 -3.40 -13.35 0.99
CA GLN A 83 -4.38 -14.08 0.20
C GLN A 83 -5.78 -13.46 0.32
N TYR A 84 -6.18 -13.09 1.54
CA TYR A 84 -7.44 -12.40 1.81
C TYR A 84 -7.55 -11.08 1.02
N LEU A 85 -6.51 -10.23 1.04
CA LEU A 85 -6.45 -8.98 0.27
C LEU A 85 -6.61 -9.25 -1.23
N ASN A 86 -5.87 -10.24 -1.76
CA ASN A 86 -5.92 -10.66 -3.15
C ASN A 86 -7.25 -11.29 -3.58
N ASN A 87 -8.08 -11.72 -2.64
CA ASN A 87 -9.40 -12.29 -2.89
C ASN A 87 -10.51 -11.23 -2.88
N GLN A 88 -10.26 -10.02 -2.39
CA GLN A 88 -11.28 -8.96 -2.33
C GLN A 88 -11.67 -8.43 -3.72
N GLN A 89 -10.70 -8.34 -4.63
CA GLN A 89 -10.91 -7.85 -5.99
C GLN A 89 -9.99 -8.57 -6.98
N PRO A 90 -10.52 -9.41 -7.90
CA PRO A 90 -9.68 -10.19 -8.82
C PRO A 90 -8.71 -9.40 -9.71
N SER A 91 -9.03 -8.13 -10.01
CA SER A 91 -8.21 -7.27 -10.84
C SER A 91 -7.07 -6.60 -10.06
N ILE A 92 -7.14 -6.53 -8.73
CA ILE A 92 -6.13 -5.89 -7.89
C ILE A 92 -5.29 -6.98 -7.24
N ARG A 93 -3.98 -6.91 -7.47
CA ARG A 93 -3.02 -7.85 -6.91
C ARG A 93 -2.10 -7.15 -5.94
N PHE A 94 -2.02 -7.70 -4.74
CA PHE A 94 -1.09 -7.28 -3.71
C PHE A 94 0.14 -8.18 -3.73
N THR A 95 1.29 -7.55 -3.58
CA THR A 95 2.55 -8.17 -3.21
C THR A 95 2.91 -7.77 -1.79
N MET A 96 3.88 -8.45 -1.19
CA MET A 96 4.36 -8.10 0.14
C MET A 96 5.86 -8.25 0.29
N GLU A 97 6.44 -7.44 1.17
CA GLU A 97 7.79 -7.61 1.68
C GLU A 97 7.72 -7.77 3.20
N THR A 98 8.28 -8.86 3.72
CA THR A 98 8.30 -9.14 5.15
C THR A 98 9.60 -8.69 5.78
N GLU A 99 9.50 -8.24 7.04
CA GLU A 99 10.65 -7.86 7.85
C GLU A 99 11.71 -8.98 7.90
N LYS A 100 12.96 -8.60 7.62
CA LYS A 100 14.13 -9.46 7.69
C LYS A 100 15.18 -8.82 8.59
N ASP A 101 15.76 -9.61 9.50
CA ASP A 101 16.79 -9.14 10.44
C ASP A 101 16.35 -7.88 11.24
N ASN A 102 15.09 -7.89 11.70
CA ASN A 102 14.41 -6.78 12.38
C ASN A 102 14.31 -5.47 11.57
N LYS A 103 14.47 -5.56 10.25
CA LYS A 103 14.46 -4.43 9.33
C LYS A 103 13.44 -4.65 8.23
N LEU A 104 12.71 -3.60 7.87
CA LEU A 104 11.82 -3.57 6.72
C LEU A 104 12.11 -2.33 5.89
N ALA A 105 12.28 -2.49 4.57
CA ALA A 105 12.28 -1.37 3.66
C ALA A 105 10.84 -0.88 3.47
N PHE A 106 10.61 0.42 3.61
CA PHE A 106 9.31 1.04 3.38
C PHE A 106 9.52 2.44 2.80
N LEU A 107 9.06 2.66 1.57
CA LEU A 107 9.39 3.86 0.79
C LEU A 107 10.93 4.07 0.75
N ASP A 108 11.40 5.30 0.96
CA ASP A 108 12.83 5.63 1.07
C ASP A 108 13.40 5.46 2.49
N THR A 109 12.71 4.68 3.34
CA THR A 109 13.11 4.48 4.74
C THR A 109 13.34 3.01 5.06
N ALA A 110 14.23 2.77 6.01
CA ALA A 110 14.37 1.50 6.68
C ALA A 110 13.74 1.63 8.05
N VAL A 111 12.73 0.80 8.31
CA VAL A 111 12.11 0.68 9.62
C VAL A 111 12.84 -0.43 10.37
N LEU A 112 13.47 -0.09 11.50
CA LEU A 112 14.14 -1.04 12.37
C LEU A 112 13.31 -1.25 13.63
N ARG A 113 13.19 -2.51 14.04
CA ARG A 113 12.60 -2.88 15.31
C ARG A 113 13.72 -3.08 16.34
N GLU A 114 13.75 -2.20 17.33
CA GLU A 114 14.71 -2.28 18.42
C GLU A 114 14.39 -3.46 19.35
N PRO A 115 15.39 -4.01 20.08
CA PRO A 115 15.18 -5.17 20.96
C PRO A 115 14.13 -4.95 22.06
N ASP A 116 13.93 -3.71 22.49
CA ASP A 116 12.95 -3.28 23.50
C ASP A 116 11.55 -3.03 22.92
N GLY A 117 11.39 -3.12 21.59
CA GLY A 117 10.10 -3.01 20.90
C GLY A 117 9.80 -1.72 20.13
N PRO A 118 10.40 -0.55 20.43
CA PRO A 118 10.27 0.66 19.61
C PRO A 118 10.69 0.44 18.16
N LEU A 119 10.09 1.25 17.27
CA LEU A 119 10.51 1.34 15.89
C LEU A 119 11.34 2.61 15.68
N THR A 120 12.51 2.44 15.08
CA THR A 120 13.36 3.54 14.61
C THR A 120 13.36 3.57 13.08
N THR A 121 13.65 4.73 12.49
CA THR A 121 13.73 4.88 11.04
C THR A 121 15.05 5.48 10.63
N SER A 122 15.60 4.99 9.53
CA SER A 122 16.76 5.57 8.87
C SER A 122 16.49 5.72 7.37
N VAL A 123 17.29 6.52 6.67
CA VAL A 123 17.23 6.56 5.21
C VAL A 123 17.62 5.18 4.65
N TYR A 124 16.81 4.65 3.75
CA TYR A 124 17.12 3.43 3.02
C TYR A 124 17.69 3.77 1.65
N ARG A 125 18.84 3.17 1.32
CA ARG A 125 19.43 3.24 -0.01
C ARG A 125 19.44 1.83 -0.59
N LYS A 126 18.84 1.67 -1.77
CA LYS A 126 18.90 0.40 -2.50
C LYS A 126 20.37 0.02 -2.73
N PRO A 127 20.73 -1.27 -2.73
CA PRO A 127 22.10 -1.70 -3.02
C PRO A 127 22.66 -1.20 -4.36
N THR A 128 21.76 -0.84 -5.29
CA THR A 128 22.07 -0.28 -6.61
C THR A 128 22.24 1.24 -6.62
N HIS A 129 22.17 1.91 -5.47
CA HIS A 129 22.33 3.37 -5.38
C HIS A 129 23.78 3.76 -5.62
N THR A 130 24.05 4.52 -6.67
CA THR A 130 25.39 4.95 -7.09
C THR A 130 25.86 6.25 -6.44
N ASP A 131 25.09 6.81 -5.49
CA ASP A 131 25.31 8.16 -4.90
C ASP A 131 25.46 9.28 -5.96
N GLN A 132 25.04 9.02 -7.19
CA GLN A 132 25.12 9.94 -8.32
C GLN A 132 23.77 10.65 -8.50
N TYR A 133 23.68 11.88 -8.01
CA TYR A 133 22.46 12.67 -8.07
C TYR A 133 22.34 13.48 -9.37
N LEU A 134 23.47 13.96 -9.90
CA LEU A 134 23.57 14.72 -11.14
C LEU A 134 24.83 14.28 -11.89
N ALA A 135 24.69 13.96 -13.17
CA ALA A 135 25.83 13.87 -14.07
C ALA A 135 26.15 15.30 -14.53
N TYR A 136 27.12 15.95 -13.90
CA TYR A 136 27.72 17.17 -14.44
C TYR A 136 29.05 16.79 -15.11
N ASP A 137 29.20 17.24 -16.35
CA ASP A 137 30.47 17.32 -17.07
C ASP A 137 31.28 18.55 -16.63
#